data_AF-A0A921G3P4-F1
#
_entry.id   AF-A0A921G3P4-F1
#
_cell.length_a   1.000
_cell.length_b   1.000
_cell.length_c   1.000
_cell.angle_alpha   90.00
_cell.angle_beta   90.00
_cell.angle_gamma   90.00
#
_symmetry.space_group_name_H-M   'P 1'
#
loop_
_entity.id
_entity.type
_entity.pdbx_description
1 polymer ?
#
loop_
_entity_poly.entity_id
_entity_poly.type
_entity_poly.pdbx_seq_one_letter_code
_entity_poly.pdbx_strand_id
1 'polypeptide(L)'
;MSTLEKPGMWRKTLNGRTALLYLLPSIILFSVFVFYPMFRTIYLSFFLTDQNGNAAIWVGLENYSYLLESTEFINSMKATGMFVLYTVPIGIILALFFAL
;
A
#
# COMPACT_ATOMS: atom_id res chain seq x y z
N MET A 1 24.57 -39.06 39.40
CA MET A 1 25.03 -38.66 38.05
C MET A 1 24.23 -37.42 37.67
N SER A 2 24.90 -36.28 37.56
CA SER A 2 24.37 -34.91 37.59
C SER A 2 23.45 -34.53 36.41
N THR A 3 22.22 -34.18 36.78
CA THR A 3 21.36 -33.09 36.28
C THR A 3 21.71 -32.37 34.97
N LEU A 4 20.79 -32.51 34.01
CA LEU A 4 20.17 -31.49 33.15
C LEU A 4 20.71 -30.06 33.27
N GLU A 5 21.04 -29.44 32.12
CA GLU A 5 20.53 -28.10 31.73
C GLU A 5 20.85 -27.79 30.25
N LYS A 6 19.80 -27.74 29.41
CA LYS A 6 19.87 -27.12 28.08
C LYS A 6 19.77 -25.60 28.29
N PRO A 7 20.68 -24.76 27.78
CA PRO A 7 20.47 -23.32 27.85
C PRO A 7 19.23 -22.98 27.02
N GLY A 8 18.16 -22.59 27.70
CA GLY A 8 16.91 -22.15 27.08
C GLY A 8 17.18 -20.91 26.22
N MET A 9 17.32 -21.12 24.92
CA MET A 9 17.49 -20.11 23.86
C MET A 9 16.19 -19.31 23.61
N TRP A 10 15.46 -18.96 24.68
CA TRP A 10 14.09 -18.44 24.61
C TRP A 10 13.80 -17.37 25.67
N ARG A 11 14.79 -16.55 26.04
CA ARG A 11 14.53 -15.28 26.75
C ARG A 11 14.62 -14.12 25.78
N LYS A 12 13.66 -14.04 24.86
CA LYS A 12 13.33 -12.77 24.22
C LYS A 12 12.37 -12.02 25.13
N THR A 13 12.89 -11.23 26.06
CA THR A 13 12.09 -10.16 26.65
C THR A 13 11.80 -9.16 25.55
N LEU A 14 10.65 -9.33 24.89
CA LEU A 14 10.09 -8.37 23.94
C LEU A 14 9.70 -7.11 24.70
N ASN A 15 10.68 -6.24 24.92
CA ASN A 15 10.41 -4.88 25.37
C ASN A 15 9.75 -4.14 24.20
N GLY A 16 8.41 -4.20 24.12
CA GLY A 16 7.63 -3.57 23.05
C GLY A 16 7.95 -2.08 22.89
N ARG A 17 8.33 -1.40 23.98
CA ARG A 17 8.83 -0.02 23.96
C ARG A 17 10.13 0.13 23.17
N THR A 18 11.09 -0.78 23.37
CA THR A 18 12.37 -0.76 22.64
C THR A 18 12.16 -1.12 21.17
N ALA A 19 11.28 -2.06 20.86
CA ALA A 19 10.90 -2.37 19.48
C ALA A 19 10.24 -1.17 18.78
N LEU A 20 9.34 -0.46 19.47
CA LEU A 20 8.70 0.74 18.93
C LEU A 20 9.70 1.86 18.65
N LEU A 21 10.72 2.05 19.51
CA LEU A 21 11.79 3.04 19.28
C LEU A 21 12.59 2.75 18.01
N TYR A 22 12.87 1.48 17.70
CA TYR A 22 13.53 1.10 16.45
C TYR A 22 12.65 1.29 15.22
N LEU A 23 11.33 1.11 15.35
CA LEU A 23 10.36 1.35 14.27
C LEU A 23 10.01 2.83 14.10
N LEU A 24 10.18 3.65 15.14
CA LEU A 24 9.79 5.05 15.16
C LEU A 24 10.29 5.86 13.94
N PRO A 25 11.57 5.78 13.53
CA PRO A 25 12.03 6.52 12.35
C PRO A 25 11.35 6.08 11.05
N SER A 26 11.10 4.78 10.85
CA SER A 26 10.41 4.31 9.64
C SER A 26 8.93 4.69 9.66
N ILE A 27 8.27 4.61 10.82
CA ILE A 27 6.89 5.07 10.99
C ILE A 27 6.77 6.55 10.64
N ILE A 28 7.66 7.40 11.15
CA ILE A 28 7.65 8.84 10.83
C ILE A 28 7.80 9.06 9.33
N LEU A 29 8.77 8.39 8.68
CA LEU A 29 8.99 8.53 7.25
C LEU A 29 7.77 8.09 6.43
N PHE A 30 7.19 6.92 6.73
CA PHE A 30 5.99 6.47 6.03
C PHE A 30 4.80 7.40 6.29
N SER A 31 4.62 7.88 7.51
CA SER A 31 3.57 8.84 7.86
C SER A 31 3.67 10.13 7.05
N VAL A 32 4.86 10.72 6.94
CA VAL A 32 5.04 12.01 6.26
C VAL A 32 5.04 11.86 4.74
N PHE A 33 5.69 10.83 4.20
CA PHE A 33 5.94 10.73 2.76
C PHE A 33 4.98 9.80 2.02
N VAL A 34 4.26 8.93 2.72
CA VAL A 34 3.31 7.99 2.10
C VAL A 34 1.89 8.29 2.56
N PHE A 35 1.64 8.23 3.86
CA PHE A 35 0.28 8.33 4.39
C PHE A 35 -0.28 9.75 4.28
N TYR A 36 0.49 10.78 4.64
CA TYR A 36 0.06 12.17 4.51
C TYR A 36 -0.36 12.55 3.08
N PRO A 37 0.48 12.35 2.03
CA PRO A 37 0.05 12.65 0.67
C PRO A 37 -1.08 11.75 0.18
N MET A 38 -1.14 10.48 0.61
CA MET A 38 -2.26 9.59 0.29
C MET A 38 -3.60 10.15 0.82
N PHE A 39 -3.66 10.55 2.08
CA PHE A 39 -4.87 11.15 2.65
C PHE A 39 -5.19 12.50 2.02
N ARG A 40 -4.17 13.30 1.68
CA ARG A 40 -4.38 14.56 0.93
C ARG A 40 -5.00 14.28 -0.44
N THR A 41 -4.54 13.27 -1.17
CA THR A 41 -5.11 12.88 -2.47
C THR A 41 -6.56 12.41 -2.33
N ILE A 42 -6.86 11.60 -1.30
CA ILE A 42 -8.24 11.17 -1.02
C ILE A 42 -9.12 12.38 -0.66
N TYR A 43 -8.60 13.34 0.11
CA TYR A 43 -9.35 14.57 0.40
C TYR A 43 -9.62 15.37 -0.87
N LEU A 44 -8.60 15.57 -1.72
CA LEU A 44 -8.71 16.33 -2.96
C LEU A 44 -9.63 15.68 -4.00
N SER A 45 -9.77 14.36 -4.03
CA SER A 45 -10.64 13.69 -5.00
C SER A 45 -12.14 13.99 -4.79
N PHE A 46 -12.53 14.52 -3.64
CA PHE A 46 -13.88 15.04 -3.39
C PHE A 46 -14.09 16.49 -3.88
N PHE A 47 -13.05 17.12 -4.41
CA PHE A 47 -13.09 18.47 -4.95
C PHE A 47 -12.81 18.45 -6.45
N LEU A 48 -13.32 19.44 -7.17
CA LEU A 48 -12.73 19.87 -8.43
C LEU A 48 -11.47 20.65 -8.11
N THR A 49 -10.34 20.19 -8.64
CA THR A 49 -9.03 20.79 -8.43
C THR A 49 -8.68 21.76 -9.55
N ASP A 50 -8.02 22.87 -9.21
CA ASP A 50 -7.45 23.77 -10.21
C ASP A 50 -6.20 23.16 -10.90
N GLN A 51 -5.61 23.89 -11.86
CA GLN A 51 -4.40 23.44 -12.56
C GLN A 51 -3.18 23.30 -11.64
N ASN A 52 -3.22 23.90 -10.44
CA ASN A 52 -2.17 23.82 -9.43
C ASN A 52 -2.43 22.67 -8.42
N GLY A 53 -3.52 21.91 -8.58
CA GLY A 53 -3.88 20.80 -7.69
C GLY A 53 -4.45 21.24 -6.34
N ASN A 54 -4.96 22.47 -6.24
CA ASN A 54 -5.65 22.96 -5.06
C ASN A 54 -7.15 22.68 -5.15
N ALA A 55 -7.76 22.39 -4.01
CA ALA A 55 -9.21 22.24 -3.90
C ALA A 55 -9.90 23.57 -4.26
N ALA A 56 -10.65 23.59 -5.36
CA ALA A 56 -11.40 24.77 -5.79
C ALA A 56 -12.87 24.68 -5.36
N ILE A 57 -13.55 23.57 -5.70
CA ILE A 57 -15.00 23.40 -5.48
C ILE A 57 -15.25 22.02 -4.87
N TRP A 58 -15.99 21.94 -3.76
CA TRP A 58 -16.42 20.66 -3.20
C TRP A 58 -17.56 20.07 -4.01
N VAL A 59 -17.36 18.87 -4.56
CA VAL A 59 -18.34 18.15 -5.38
C VAL A 59 -18.70 16.78 -4.80
N GLY A 60 -18.10 16.41 -3.67
CA GLY A 60 -18.37 15.13 -3.01
C GLY A 60 -18.00 13.97 -3.93
N LEU A 61 -18.97 13.11 -4.25
CA LEU A 61 -18.73 11.88 -5.03
C LEU A 61 -18.94 12.04 -6.55
N GLU A 62 -19.29 13.23 -7.02
CA GLU A 62 -19.64 13.46 -8.44
C GLU A 62 -18.49 13.09 -9.39
N ASN A 63 -17.24 13.40 -9.01
CA ASN A 63 -16.05 13.00 -9.75
C ASN A 63 -15.97 11.48 -10.00
N TYR A 64 -16.37 10.69 -9.01
CA TYR A 64 -16.32 9.22 -9.11
C TYR A 64 -17.42 8.70 -10.04
N SER A 65 -18.65 9.21 -9.91
CA SER A 65 -19.74 8.85 -10.81
C SER A 65 -19.40 9.18 -12.27
N TYR A 66 -18.85 10.38 -12.51
CA TYR A 66 -18.40 10.80 -13.84
C TYR A 66 -17.34 9.86 -14.43
N LEU A 67 -16.32 9.49 -13.65
CA LEU A 67 -15.29 8.56 -14.10
C LEU A 67 -15.85 7.16 -14.39
N LEU A 68 -16.72 6.65 -13.52
CA LEU A 68 -17.31 5.32 -13.67
C LEU A 68 -18.28 5.20 -14.85
N GLU A 69 -18.86 6.31 -15.31
CA GLU A 69 -19.69 6.33 -16.52
C GLU A 69 -18.87 6.50 -17.81
N SER A 70 -17.64 7.00 -17.70
CA SER A 70 -16.79 7.24 -18.88
C SER A 70 -16.29 5.93 -19.51
N THR A 71 -16.49 5.80 -20.82
CA THR A 71 -16.12 4.59 -21.57
C THR A 71 -14.61 4.41 -21.60
N GLU A 72 -13.86 5.51 -21.68
CA GLU A 72 -12.41 5.56 -21.67
C GLU A 72 -11.83 5.01 -20.36
N PHE A 73 -12.37 5.43 -19.21
CA PHE A 73 -11.92 4.95 -17.91
C PHE A 73 -12.20 3.44 -17.75
N ILE A 74 -13.41 2.99 -18.08
CA ILE A 74 -13.76 1.58 -18.01
C ILE A 74 -12.85 0.74 -18.91
N ASN A 75 -12.58 1.20 -20.14
CA ASN A 75 -11.70 0.50 -21.07
C ASN A 75 -10.26 0.44 -20.56
N SER A 76 -9.74 1.53 -19.98
CA SER A 76 -8.41 1.56 -19.36
C SER A 76 -8.31 0.62 -18.16
N MET A 77 -9.33 0.60 -17.30
CA MET A 77 -9.42 -0.32 -16.16
C MET A 77 -9.47 -1.78 -16.60
N LYS A 78 -10.26 -2.11 -17.64
CA LYS A 78 -10.29 -3.46 -18.24
C LYS A 78 -8.94 -3.87 -18.80
N ALA A 79 -8.29 -2.98 -19.56
CA ALA A 79 -6.97 -3.25 -20.12
C ALA A 79 -5.93 -3.51 -19.03
N THR A 80 -5.92 -2.71 -17.97
CA THR A 80 -5.04 -2.89 -16.81
C THR A 80 -5.34 -4.21 -16.08
N GLY A 81 -6.62 -4.51 -15.86
CA GLY A 81 -7.05 -5.77 -15.25
C GLY A 81 -6.63 -7.00 -16.06
N MET A 82 -6.82 -6.98 -17.39
CA MET A 82 -6.35 -8.02 -18.29
C MET A 82 -4.83 -8.16 -18.28
N PHE A 83 -4.11 -7.03 -18.27
CA PHE A 83 -2.65 -7.02 -18.17
C PHE A 83 -2.17 -7.71 -16.90
N VAL A 84 -2.72 -7.36 -15.73
CA VAL A 84 -2.37 -8.00 -14.45
C VAL A 84 -2.71 -9.49 -14.47
N LEU A 85 -3.87 -9.85 -14.99
CA LEU A 85 -4.33 -11.24 -15.08
C LEU A 85 -3.42 -12.12 -15.94
N TYR A 86 -2.80 -11.57 -16.98
CA TYR A 86 -1.83 -12.32 -17.79
C TYR A 86 -0.43 -12.29 -17.17
N THR A 87 0.04 -11.12 -16.77
CA THR A 87 1.45 -10.93 -16.38
C THR A 87 1.79 -11.59 -15.04
N VAL A 88 0.90 -11.54 -14.05
CA VAL A 88 1.18 -12.07 -12.71
C VAL A 88 1.27 -13.61 -12.73
N PRO A 89 0.30 -14.37 -13.26
CA PRO A 89 0.40 -15.82 -13.28
C PRO A 89 1.55 -16.32 -14.16
N ILE A 90 1.76 -15.73 -15.34
CA ILE A 90 2.88 -16.09 -16.21
C ILE A 90 4.21 -15.83 -15.48
N GLY A 91 4.35 -14.68 -14.82
CA GLY A 91 5.54 -14.35 -14.02
C GLY A 91 5.79 -15.38 -12.91
N ILE A 92 4.76 -15.81 -12.20
CA ILE A 92 4.87 -16.84 -11.15
C ILE A 92 5.27 -18.19 -11.75
N ILE A 93 4.62 -18.63 -12.83
CA ILE A 93 4.92 -19.91 -13.49
C ILE A 93 6.38 -19.94 -13.97
N LEU A 94 6.84 -18.87 -14.62
CA LEU A 94 8.23 -18.76 -15.07
C LEU A 94 9.21 -18.73 -13.90
N ALA A 95 8.92 -17.95 -12.85
CA ALA A 95 9.76 -17.89 -11.65
C ALA A 95 9.90 -19.26 -10.98
N LEU A 96 8.80 -20.02 -10.85
CA LEU A 96 8.82 -21.38 -10.31
C LEU A 96 9.59 -22.33 -11.23
N PHE A 97 9.36 -22.26 -12.54
CA PHE A 97 10.06 -23.08 -13.52
C PHE A 97 11.59 -22.92 -13.45
N PHE A 98 12.10 -21.69 -13.26
CA PHE A 98 13.53 -21.45 -13.11
C PHE A 98 14.08 -21.76 -11.71
N ALA A 99 13.23 -21.79 -10.68
CA ALA A 99 13.64 -22.07 -9.31
C ALA A 99 13.78 -23.58 -9.03
N LEU A 100 12.99 -24.42 -9.71
CA LEU A 100 13.06 -25.89 -9.66
C LEU A 100 14.15 -26.43 -10.60
#